data_AF-A0A953G6H0-F1
#
_entry.id   AF-A0A953G6H0-F1
#
_cell.length_a   1.000
_cell.length_b   1.000
_cell.length_c   1.000
_cell.angle_alpha   90.00
_cell.angle_beta   90.00
_cell.angle_gamma   90.00
#
_symmetry.space_group_name_H-M   'P 1'
#
loop_
_entity.id
_entity.type
_entity.pdbx_description
1 polymer ?
#
loop_
_entity_poly.entity_id
_entity_poly.type
_entity_poly.pdbx_seq_one_letter_code
_entity_poly.pdbx_strand_id
1 'polypeptide(L)'
;MFPKKFKFSALLISVATSAIYLTNCGTGDKAPLPVEKEKFIAIMTEFALLEAHFEELPYRDRDSVIAANKAKFLKEQHLDDSIFNQAIYFYNRDRKQMNAIENEILNRIEKLKSSN
;
A
#
# COMPACT_ATOMS: atom_id res chain seq x y z
N MET A 1 -73.64 19.42 19.47
CA MET A 1 -72.75 20.40 18.79
C MET A 1 -71.43 19.69 18.50
N PHE A 2 -71.15 19.34 17.24
CA PHE A 2 -69.88 18.78 16.73
C PHE A 2 -68.96 19.93 16.26
N PRO A 3 -67.67 19.74 15.87
CA PRO A 3 -66.67 18.67 16.17
C PRO A 3 -65.22 19.21 16.40
N LYS A 4 -64.22 18.28 16.43
CA LYS A 4 -62.77 18.36 16.04
C LYS A 4 -61.79 18.15 17.22
N LYS A 5 -60.78 17.26 17.21
CA LYS A 5 -60.10 16.50 16.15
C LYS A 5 -59.64 15.11 16.61
N PHE A 6 -59.66 14.20 15.63
CA PHE A 6 -58.88 12.97 15.49
C PHE A 6 -57.40 13.11 15.86
N LYS A 7 -56.82 12.05 16.45
CA LYS A 7 -55.76 11.22 15.82
C LYS A 7 -55.74 9.82 16.46
N PHE A 8 -56.23 8.85 15.68
CA PHE A 8 -55.98 7.43 15.90
C PHE A 8 -54.55 7.11 15.46
N SER A 9 -53.77 6.44 16.30
CA SER A 9 -52.77 5.48 15.83
C SER A 9 -52.72 4.33 16.82
N ALA A 10 -53.52 3.32 16.46
CA ALA A 10 -53.39 1.95 16.93
C ALA A 10 -52.21 1.26 16.22
N LEU A 11 -51.94 0.03 16.67
CA LEU A 11 -50.98 -0.97 16.20
C LEU A 11 -49.57 -0.85 16.80
N LEU A 12 -49.21 -1.65 17.82
CA LEU A 12 -48.89 -3.09 17.74
C LEU A 12 -48.03 -3.40 16.50
N ILE A 13 -46.74 -3.68 16.70
CA ILE A 13 -45.97 -4.74 16.05
C ILE A 13 -44.62 -4.86 16.80
N SER A 14 -44.45 -6.02 17.46
CA SER A 14 -43.24 -6.87 17.45
C SER A 14 -41.92 -6.24 17.94
N VAL A 15 -41.37 -6.56 19.12
CA VAL A 15 -40.75 -7.85 19.49
C VAL A 15 -40.17 -8.61 18.30
N ALA A 16 -39.27 -8.00 17.51
CA ALA A 16 -38.31 -8.72 16.69
C ALA A 16 -37.31 -7.75 16.03
N THR A 17 -36.30 -7.27 16.77
CA THR A 17 -35.09 -6.70 16.11
C THR A 17 -33.87 -6.73 17.03
N SER A 18 -33.71 -7.79 17.82
CA SER A 18 -32.46 -8.07 18.56
C SER A 18 -31.65 -9.20 17.90
N ALA A 19 -31.76 -9.36 16.59
CA ALA A 19 -31.07 -10.40 15.81
C ALA A 19 -30.45 -9.83 14.52
N ILE A 20 -29.63 -8.79 14.62
CA ILE A 20 -28.70 -8.38 13.55
C ILE A 20 -27.36 -7.95 14.18
N TYR A 21 -26.65 -8.90 14.79
CA TYR A 21 -25.20 -8.76 15.07
C TYR A 21 -24.46 -10.07 14.71
N LEU A 22 -24.94 -10.76 13.66
CA LEU A 22 -24.32 -11.96 13.11
C LEU A 22 -24.10 -11.86 11.59
N THR A 23 -23.71 -10.69 11.10
CA THR A 23 -23.34 -10.51 9.69
C THR A 23 -22.13 -9.59 9.53
N ASN A 24 -20.95 -10.04 9.94
CA ASN A 24 -19.70 -9.94 9.16
C ASN A 24 -18.52 -10.49 9.95
N CYS A 25 -18.41 -11.81 10.04
CA CYS A 25 -17.13 -12.48 10.31
C CYS A 25 -16.92 -13.42 9.14
N GLY A 26 -16.53 -12.84 8.00
CA GLY A 26 -16.61 -13.51 6.72
C GLY A 26 -16.13 -12.65 5.56
N THR A 27 -15.08 -11.87 5.76
CA THR A 27 -14.24 -11.44 4.65
C THR A 27 -12.87 -12.05 4.91
N GLY A 28 -12.38 -12.84 3.95
CA GLY A 28 -10.99 -13.25 3.90
C GLY A 28 -10.16 -11.99 3.69
N ASP A 29 -9.94 -11.26 4.78
CA ASP A 29 -9.18 -10.03 4.81
C ASP A 29 -7.78 -10.39 4.34
N LYS A 30 -7.51 -10.06 3.08
CA LYS A 30 -6.15 -10.06 2.56
C LYS A 30 -5.39 -9.16 3.53
N ALA A 31 -4.36 -9.72 4.17
CA ALA A 31 -3.53 -8.99 5.10
C ALA A 31 -3.19 -7.62 4.50
N PRO A 32 -3.30 -6.52 5.27
CA PRO A 32 -3.05 -5.19 4.75
C PRO A 32 -1.68 -5.15 4.07
N LEU A 33 -1.62 -4.55 2.88
CA LEU A 33 -0.37 -4.41 2.14
C LEU A 33 0.57 -3.49 2.94
N PRO A 34 1.82 -3.90 3.23
CA PRO A 34 2.75 -3.04 3.95
C PRO A 34 3.05 -1.74 3.20
N VAL A 35 3.15 -1.83 1.87
CA VAL A 35 3.27 -0.70 0.94
C VAL A 35 2.50 -1.06 -0.34
N GLU A 36 1.72 -0.11 -0.87
CA GLU A 36 1.01 -0.31 -2.14
C GLU A 36 1.99 -0.62 -3.28
N LYS A 37 1.58 -1.51 -4.21
CA LYS A 37 2.46 -2.03 -5.26
C LYS A 37 3.08 -0.93 -6.11
N GLU A 38 2.29 0.05 -6.52
CA GLU A 38 2.74 1.16 -7.36
C GLU A 38 3.78 2.03 -6.64
N LYS A 39 3.52 2.34 -5.36
CA LYS A 39 4.47 3.07 -4.52
C LYS A 39 5.76 2.28 -4.31
N PHE A 40 5.65 0.96 -4.08
CA PHE A 40 6.81 0.08 -3.95
C PHE A 40 7.67 0.05 -5.22
N ILE A 41 7.04 -0.06 -6.39
CA ILE A 41 7.73 0.01 -7.69
C ILE A 41 8.45 1.35 -7.85
N ALA A 42 7.78 2.47 -7.58
CA ALA A 42 8.39 3.79 -7.68
C ALA A 42 9.63 3.92 -6.78
N ILE A 43 9.54 3.47 -5.53
CA ILE A 43 10.68 3.50 -4.60
C ILE A 43 11.84 2.62 -5.10
N MET A 44 11.54 1.40 -5.56
CA MET A 44 12.56 0.49 -6.07
C MET A 44 13.21 1.01 -7.35
N THR A 45 12.46 1.69 -8.23
CA THR A 45 13.01 2.38 -9.40
C THR A 45 13.99 3.48 -9.00
N GLU A 46 13.64 4.34 -8.05
CA GLU A 46 14.55 5.38 -7.55
C GLU A 46 15.81 4.78 -6.92
N PHE A 47 15.69 3.68 -6.18
CA PHE A 47 16.84 2.98 -5.62
C PHE A 47 17.78 2.43 -6.68
N ALA A 48 17.24 1.85 -7.75
CA ALA A 48 18.04 1.36 -8.87
C ALA A 48 18.76 2.49 -9.60
N LEU A 49 18.10 3.64 -9.79
CA LEU A 49 18.73 4.82 -10.39
C LEU A 49 19.84 5.40 -9.50
N LEU A 50 19.61 5.44 -8.19
CA LEU A 50 20.58 5.87 -7.19
C LEU A 50 21.84 4.97 -7.20
N GLU A 51 21.65 3.66 -7.27
CA GLU A 51 22.74 2.69 -7.36
C GLU A 51 23.57 2.90 -8.63
N ALA A 52 22.90 3.11 -9.78
CA ALA A 52 23.57 3.41 -11.04
C ALA A 52 24.32 4.75 -11.00
N HIS A 53 23.75 5.77 -10.34
CA HIS A 53 24.37 7.10 -10.24
C HIS A 53 25.70 7.08 -9.47
N PHE A 54 25.82 6.21 -8.48
CA PHE A 54 27.01 6.10 -7.64
C PHE A 54 27.89 4.89 -7.96
N GLU A 55 27.66 4.21 -9.10
CA GLU A 55 28.37 2.99 -9.48
C GLU A 55 29.90 3.19 -9.54
N GLU A 56 30.35 4.37 -9.98
CA GLU A 56 31.76 4.73 -10.16
C GLU A 56 32.50 5.03 -8.84
N LEU A 57 31.79 5.16 -7.72
CA LEU A 57 32.43 5.45 -6.43
C LEU A 57 33.15 4.20 -5.87
N PRO A 58 34.27 4.38 -5.14
CA PRO A 58 34.90 3.30 -4.39
C PRO A 58 33.90 2.63 -3.43
N TYR A 59 33.95 1.29 -3.35
CA TYR A 59 32.97 0.46 -2.65
C TYR A 59 32.55 1.00 -1.26
N ARG A 60 33.51 1.38 -0.42
CA ARG A 60 33.24 1.85 0.95
C ARG A 60 32.44 3.15 0.98
N ASP A 61 32.77 4.08 0.10
CA ASP A 61 32.13 5.40 0.05
C ASP A 61 30.78 5.29 -0.67
N ARG A 62 30.70 4.44 -1.70
CA ARG A 62 29.48 4.10 -2.44
C ARG A 62 28.38 3.58 -1.51
N ASP A 63 28.65 2.52 -0.75
CA ASP A 63 27.64 1.89 0.11
C ASP A 63 27.11 2.88 1.16
N SER A 64 27.99 3.69 1.73
CA SER A 64 27.65 4.71 2.73
C SER A 64 26.73 5.79 2.14
N VAL A 65 27.06 6.31 0.95
CA VAL A 65 26.28 7.33 0.26
C VAL A 65 24.93 6.80 -0.20
N ILE A 66 24.90 5.59 -0.77
CA ILE A 66 23.65 4.94 -1.20
C ILE A 66 22.74 4.70 0.01
N ALA A 67 23.25 4.15 1.10
CA ALA A 67 22.46 3.90 2.31
C ALA A 67 21.85 5.19 2.89
N ALA A 68 22.65 6.26 2.97
CA ALA A 68 22.17 7.56 3.45
C ALA A 68 21.05 8.14 2.57
N ASN A 69 21.19 8.04 1.25
CA ASN A 69 20.18 8.52 0.31
C ASN A 69 18.91 7.66 0.32
N LYS A 70 19.02 6.33 0.41
CA LYS A 70 17.86 5.43 0.56
C LYS A 70 17.07 5.75 1.82
N ALA A 71 17.74 5.90 2.97
CA ALA A 71 17.10 6.24 4.23
C ALA A 71 16.39 7.61 4.16
N LYS A 72 17.04 8.61 3.54
CA LYS A 72 16.43 9.92 3.32
C LYS A 72 15.16 9.82 2.46
N PHE A 73 15.23 9.08 1.35
CA PHE A 73 14.10 8.94 0.43
C PHE A 73 12.91 8.20 1.07
N LEU A 74 13.16 7.11 1.82
CA LEU A 74 12.08 6.41 2.54
C LEU A 74 11.37 7.34 3.53
N LYS A 75 12.14 8.16 4.26
CA LYS A 75 11.59 9.16 5.17
C LYS A 75 10.72 10.19 4.45
N GLU A 76 11.13 10.66 3.27
CA GLU A 76 10.33 11.56 2.42
C GLU A 76 9.03 10.90 1.94
N GLN A 77 9.03 9.58 1.76
CA GLN A 77 7.85 8.79 1.43
C GLN A 77 7.00 8.41 2.66
N HIS A 78 7.32 8.93 3.85
CA HIS A 78 6.69 8.56 5.12
C HIS A 78 6.74 7.06 5.40
N LEU A 79 7.85 6.42 5.02
CA LEU A 79 8.15 5.02 5.30
C LEU A 79 9.37 4.94 6.21
N ASP A 80 9.32 4.01 7.16
CA ASP A 80 10.51 3.57 7.86
C ASP A 80 11.07 2.28 7.22
N ASP A 81 12.30 1.93 7.58
CA ASP A 81 12.98 0.75 7.06
C ASP A 81 12.23 -0.54 7.39
N SER A 82 11.53 -0.61 8.54
CA SER A 82 10.79 -1.79 8.95
C SER A 82 9.60 -2.06 8.02
N ILE A 83 8.78 -1.05 7.75
CA ILE A 83 7.63 -1.15 6.84
C ILE A 83 8.10 -1.49 5.42
N PHE A 84 9.17 -0.85 4.96
CA PHE A 84 9.70 -1.13 3.64
C PHE A 84 10.26 -2.56 3.53
N ASN A 85 10.99 -3.03 4.53
CA ASN A 85 11.48 -4.41 4.59
C ASN A 85 10.33 -5.43 4.65
N GLN A 86 9.23 -5.12 5.34
CA GLN A 86 8.02 -5.94 5.30
C GLN A 86 7.40 -6.00 3.90
N ALA A 87 7.42 -4.89 3.15
CA ALA A 87 6.97 -4.88 1.76
C ALA A 87 7.85 -5.75 0.86
N ILE A 88 9.18 -5.66 1.00
CA ILE A 88 10.13 -6.53 0.29
C ILE A 88 9.80 -7.99 0.58
N TYR A 89 9.65 -8.36 1.86
CA TYR A 89 9.30 -9.71 2.26
C TYR A 89 7.96 -10.13 1.66
N PHE A 90 6.94 -9.29 1.75
CA PHE A 90 5.59 -9.55 1.23
C PHE A 90 5.61 -9.88 -0.26
N TYR A 91 6.20 -9.02 -1.09
CA TYR A 91 6.23 -9.21 -2.54
C TYR A 91 7.14 -10.36 -2.97
N ASN A 92 8.19 -10.67 -2.21
CA ASN A 92 9.07 -11.82 -2.47
C ASN A 92 8.43 -13.19 -2.21
N ARG A 93 7.29 -13.26 -1.50
CA ARG A 93 6.59 -14.53 -1.23
C ARG A 93 6.02 -15.17 -2.49
N ASP A 94 5.64 -14.37 -3.48
CA ASP A 94 5.18 -14.84 -4.78
C ASP A 94 6.17 -14.41 -5.87
N ARG A 95 6.96 -15.38 -6.36
CA ARG A 95 7.95 -15.12 -7.42
C ARG A 95 7.33 -14.57 -8.69
N LYS A 96 6.10 -14.95 -9.06
CA LYS A 96 5.46 -14.39 -10.25
C LYS A 96 5.14 -12.92 -10.05
N GLN A 97 4.68 -12.55 -8.86
CA GLN A 97 4.41 -11.16 -8.50
C GLN A 97 5.68 -10.33 -8.49
N MET A 98 6.75 -10.84 -7.89
CA MET A 98 8.04 -10.14 -7.84
C MET A 98 8.65 -9.95 -9.24
N ASN A 99 8.63 -10.99 -10.09
CA ASN A 99 9.11 -10.86 -11.47
C ASN A 99 8.33 -9.79 -12.25
N ALA A 100 7.02 -9.66 -12.02
CA ALA A 100 6.23 -8.61 -12.64
C ALA A 100 6.59 -7.21 -12.13
N ILE A 101 6.97 -7.09 -10.85
CA ILE A 101 7.49 -5.84 -10.27
C ILE A 101 8.85 -5.49 -10.87
N GLU A 102 9.77 -6.45 -10.95
CA GLU A 102 11.10 -6.27 -11.54
C GLU A 102 11.02 -5.82 -13.00
N ASN A 103 10.19 -6.48 -13.81
CA ASN A 103 9.97 -6.09 -15.20
C ASN A 103 9.41 -4.67 -15.32
N GLU A 104 8.49 -4.27 -14.43
CA GLU A 104 7.94 -2.92 -14.43
C GLU A 104 9.00 -1.87 -14.03
N ILE A 105 9.86 -2.18 -13.05
CA ILE A 105 11.00 -1.33 -12.69
C ILE A 105 11.94 -1.14 -13.88
N LEU A 106 12.31 -2.23 -14.58
CA LEU A 106 13.16 -2.17 -15.77
C LEU A 106 12.53 -1.32 -16.88
N ASN A 107 11.24 -1.51 -17.16
CA ASN A 107 10.51 -0.73 -18.15
C ASN A 107 10.50 0.77 -17.82
N ARG A 108 10.38 1.14 -16.54
CA ARG A 108 10.44 2.56 -16.11
C ARG A 108 11.82 3.15 -16.33
N ILE A 109 12.87 2.42 -15.97
CA ILE A 109 14.25 2.85 -16.19
C ILE A 109 14.52 3.05 -17.68
N GLU A 110 14.08 2.13 -18.54
CA GLU A 110 14.24 2.24 -19.99
C GLU A 110 13.51 3.47 -20.56
N LYS A 111 12.29 3.74 -20.11
CA LYS A 111 11.54 4.95 -20.49
C LYS A 111 12.25 6.24 -20.07
N LEU A 112 12.82 6.26 -18.86
CA LEU A 112 13.60 7.42 -18.39
C LEU A 112 14.89 7.63 -19.17
N LYS A 113 15.56 6.54 -19.60
CA LYS A 113 16.75 6.60 -20.44
C LYS A 113 16.48 7.06 -21.87
N SER A 114 15.33 6.67 -22.43
CA SER A 114 14.93 7.04 -23.80
C SER A 114 14.30 8.43 -23.92
N SER A 115 13.92 9.04 -22.79
CA SER A 115 13.35 10.39 -22.75
C SER A 115 14.39 11.49 -22.47
N ASN A 116 15.66 11.13 -22.28
CA ASN A 116 16.81 12.01 -22.14
C ASN A 116 17.73 11.87 -23.36
#